data_AF-A0A1I0MXF9-F1
#
_entry.id   AF-A0A1I0MXF9-F1
#
_cell.length_a   1.000
_cell.length_b   1.000
_cell.length_c   1.000
_cell.angle_alpha   90.00
_cell.angle_beta   90.00
_cell.angle_gamma   90.00
#
_symmetry.space_group_name_H-M   'P 1'
#
loop_
_entity.id
_entity.type
_entity.pdbx_description
1 polymer ?
#
loop_
_entity_poly.entity_id
_entity_poly.type
_entity_poly.pdbx_seq_one_letter_code
_entity_poly.pdbx_strand_id
1 'polypeptide(L)'
;MGNELDKSMCQKKVQLIKESINKVIIGKSDTIDMLLTAVISKGHVLLEDVPGTGKTVMAKTFAKSINAEFQRIQFTPDLLPSDVTGINYYNQKLGEFTFRKGPVFGNIILADEINRATPRTQSSLLECMEEHQITIDGETRILDEPFLVIATQNPIETSGTFQLPEAQLDRFIMKLNMGYPDKAEEISIIDRFLLESPFDTIIPVCEKEDIINMQAEAKNIYIHSALKEYIVDVVNATRNLKNVSIGVSPRGTLTMINAARSYAYIQGRSYVVPEDIKKLAVPVFAHRLVLKLGMTREDNRELFIEQALESVPVPTEEWS
;
A
#
# COMPACT_ATOMS: atom_id res chain seq x y z
N MET A 1 -8.65 -0.78 -32.19
CA MET A 1 -8.79 0.69 -32.12
C MET A 1 -9.37 1.17 -30.78
N GLY A 2 -10.49 0.64 -30.27
CA GLY A 2 -11.03 1.01 -28.94
C GLY A 2 -10.03 0.80 -27.77
N ASN A 3 -9.47 -0.42 -27.65
CA ASN A 3 -8.53 -0.77 -26.57
C ASN A 3 -7.22 0.04 -26.52
N GLU A 4 -6.79 0.65 -27.62
CA GLU A 4 -5.52 1.39 -27.69
C GLU A 4 -5.71 2.86 -27.29
N LEU A 5 -6.87 3.43 -27.65
CA LEU A 5 -7.31 4.76 -27.22
C LEU A 5 -7.63 4.78 -25.73
N ASP A 6 -8.31 3.74 -25.22
CA ASP A 6 -8.65 3.62 -23.79
C ASP A 6 -7.40 3.45 -22.92
N LYS A 7 -6.46 2.59 -23.34
CA LYS A 7 -5.16 2.41 -22.65
C LYS A 7 -4.34 3.71 -22.62
N SER A 8 -4.35 4.48 -23.70
CA SER A 8 -3.72 5.81 -23.74
C SER A 8 -4.38 6.80 -22.77
N MET A 9 -5.69 6.68 -22.55
CA MET A 9 -6.44 7.55 -21.64
C MET A 9 -6.17 7.21 -20.17
N CYS A 10 -6.15 5.93 -19.81
CA CYS A 10 -5.84 5.52 -18.43
C CYS A 10 -4.38 5.84 -18.05
N GLN A 11 -3.42 5.66 -18.96
CA GLN A 11 -2.04 6.09 -18.74
C GLN A 11 -1.90 7.61 -18.52
N LYS A 12 -2.66 8.43 -19.26
CA LYS A 12 -2.72 9.88 -19.01
C LYS A 12 -3.27 10.20 -17.63
N LYS A 13 -4.30 9.48 -17.18
CA LYS A 13 -4.88 9.66 -15.84
C LYS A 13 -3.87 9.32 -14.74
N VAL A 14 -3.06 8.28 -14.89
CA VAL A 14 -1.95 8.00 -13.95
C VAL A 14 -1.04 9.21 -13.80
N GLN A 15 -0.63 9.81 -14.91
CA GLN A 15 0.24 10.98 -14.87
C GLN A 15 -0.43 12.20 -14.23
N LEU A 16 -1.71 12.44 -14.51
CA LEU A 16 -2.50 13.50 -13.86
C LEU A 16 -2.61 13.30 -12.35
N ILE A 17 -2.79 12.05 -11.89
CA ILE A 17 -2.83 11.74 -10.45
C ILE A 17 -1.47 12.04 -9.81
N LYS A 18 -0.36 11.61 -10.43
CA LYS A 18 1.00 11.92 -9.93
C LYS A 18 1.22 13.43 -9.85
N GLU A 19 0.86 14.18 -10.89
CA GLU A 19 0.97 15.63 -10.91
C GLU A 19 0.12 16.30 -9.83
N SER A 20 -1.12 15.82 -9.63
CA SER A 20 -2.00 16.30 -8.57
C SER A 20 -1.38 16.10 -7.18
N ILE A 21 -0.82 14.92 -6.90
CA ILE A 21 -0.18 14.64 -5.61
C ILE A 21 1.11 15.46 -5.43
N ASN A 22 1.94 15.59 -6.47
CA ASN A 22 3.19 16.35 -6.44
C ASN A 22 2.99 17.87 -6.22
N LYS A 23 1.77 18.39 -6.46
CA LYS A 23 1.43 19.78 -6.07
C LYS A 23 1.42 19.96 -4.55
N VAL A 24 1.13 18.91 -3.79
CA VAL A 24 1.03 18.98 -2.32
C VAL A 24 2.25 18.33 -1.65
N ILE A 25 2.69 17.18 -2.18
CA ILE A 25 3.80 16.41 -1.63
C ILE A 25 5.07 16.70 -2.42
N ILE A 26 6.15 17.08 -1.74
CA ILE A 26 7.43 17.43 -2.34
C ILE A 26 8.44 16.31 -2.10
N GLY A 27 9.23 15.96 -3.11
CA GLY A 27 10.37 15.05 -2.94
C GLY A 27 10.05 13.56 -2.85
N LYS A 28 8.77 13.17 -2.89
CA LYS A 28 8.34 11.78 -2.65
C LYS A 28 7.78 11.08 -3.89
N SER A 29 8.33 11.37 -5.07
CA SER A 29 7.85 10.78 -6.33
C SER A 29 7.91 9.25 -6.33
N ASP A 30 8.97 8.67 -5.77
CA ASP A 30 9.09 7.20 -5.61
C ASP A 30 7.98 6.63 -4.71
N THR A 31 7.70 7.27 -3.57
CA THR A 31 6.61 6.84 -2.68
C THR A 31 5.25 6.92 -3.37
N ILE A 32 5.03 7.96 -4.18
CA ILE A 32 3.79 8.13 -4.95
C ILE A 32 3.64 6.98 -5.97
N ASP A 33 4.72 6.63 -6.67
CA ASP A 33 4.73 5.50 -7.60
C ASP A 33 4.45 4.17 -6.88
N MET A 34 5.02 3.97 -5.68
CA MET A 34 4.75 2.78 -4.86
C MET A 34 3.30 2.73 -4.35
N LEU A 35 2.73 3.87 -3.94
CA LEU A 35 1.34 3.97 -3.51
C LEU A 35 0.38 3.65 -4.67
N LEU A 36 0.64 4.21 -5.85
CA LEU A 36 -0.11 3.89 -7.06
C LEU A 36 0.05 2.42 -7.46
N THR A 37 1.25 1.87 -7.29
CA THR A 37 1.53 0.46 -7.56
C THR A 37 0.69 -0.44 -6.64
N ALA A 38 0.61 -0.09 -5.35
CA ALA A 38 -0.18 -0.83 -4.38
C ALA A 38 -1.67 -0.83 -4.73
N VAL A 39 -2.27 0.34 -4.97
CA VAL A 39 -3.71 0.44 -5.28
C VAL A 39 -4.09 -0.22 -6.61
N ILE A 40 -3.25 -0.10 -7.65
CA ILE A 40 -3.48 -0.76 -8.94
C ILE A 40 -3.27 -2.27 -8.84
N SER A 41 -2.45 -2.74 -7.89
CA SER A 41 -2.30 -4.16 -7.58
C SER A 41 -3.37 -4.71 -6.65
N LYS A 42 -4.37 -3.90 -6.24
CA LYS A 42 -5.36 -4.25 -5.20
C LYS A 42 -4.72 -4.66 -3.87
N GLY A 43 -3.64 -4.00 -3.48
CA GLY A 43 -2.94 -4.26 -2.23
C GLY A 43 -2.99 -3.07 -1.27
N HIS A 44 -2.68 -3.34 -0.01
CA HIS A 44 -2.62 -2.35 1.07
C HIS A 44 -1.18 -1.99 1.43
N VAL A 45 -0.97 -0.76 1.91
CA VAL A 45 0.36 -0.23 2.22
C VAL A 45 0.54 -0.11 3.72
N LEU A 46 1.68 -0.55 4.22
CA LEU A 46 2.16 -0.25 5.56
C LEU A 46 3.23 0.86 5.46
N LEU A 47 2.99 1.99 6.10
CA LEU A 47 3.95 3.08 6.19
C LEU A 47 4.63 3.03 7.56
N GLU A 48 5.94 2.89 7.57
CA GLU A 48 6.73 3.07 8.78
C GLU A 48 7.43 4.40 8.75
N ASP A 49 7.21 5.19 9.79
CA ASP A 49 7.90 6.46 9.91
C ASP A 49 7.63 7.18 11.21
N VAL A 50 8.40 8.25 11.36
CA VAL A 50 8.20 9.27 12.36
C VAL A 50 7.01 10.19 12.03
N PRO A 51 6.35 10.76 13.05
CA PRO A 51 5.29 11.74 12.88
C PRO A 51 5.72 12.95 12.04
N GLY A 52 4.79 13.55 11.30
CA GLY A 52 5.02 14.80 10.57
C GLY A 52 5.52 14.66 9.13
N THR A 53 5.71 13.45 8.60
CA THR A 53 6.21 13.19 7.24
C THR A 53 5.16 13.32 6.12
N GLY A 54 4.02 13.96 6.39
CA GLY A 54 3.01 14.28 5.36
C GLY A 54 2.11 13.11 4.91
N LYS A 55 2.12 11.97 5.62
CA LYS A 55 1.32 10.76 5.28
C LYS A 55 -0.17 11.03 5.14
N THR A 56 -0.74 11.75 6.11
CA THR A 56 -2.16 12.11 6.09
C THR A 56 -2.49 13.00 4.90
N VAL A 57 -1.59 13.91 4.56
CA VAL A 57 -1.75 14.81 3.42
C VAL A 57 -1.65 14.02 2.11
N MET A 58 -0.73 13.07 2.01
CA MET A 58 -0.59 12.19 0.84
C MET A 58 -1.86 11.35 0.62
N ALA A 59 -2.34 10.66 1.66
CA ALA A 59 -3.53 9.82 1.58
C ALA A 59 -4.79 10.64 1.20
N LYS A 60 -5.00 11.79 1.84
CA LYS A 60 -6.10 12.71 1.51
C LYS A 60 -6.01 13.25 0.10
N THR A 61 -4.81 13.66 -0.32
CA THR A 61 -4.58 14.22 -1.66
C THR A 61 -4.84 13.16 -2.73
N PHE A 62 -4.38 11.92 -2.49
CA PHE A 62 -4.67 10.81 -3.38
C PHE A 62 -6.17 10.58 -3.51
N ALA A 63 -6.90 10.42 -2.38
CA ALA A 63 -8.35 10.24 -2.38
C ALA A 63 -9.10 11.36 -3.12
N LYS A 64 -8.75 12.62 -2.85
CA LYS A 64 -9.34 13.80 -3.51
C LYS A 64 -9.02 13.83 -5.01
N SER A 65 -7.83 13.38 -5.43
CA SER A 65 -7.42 13.33 -6.84
C SER A 65 -8.24 12.33 -7.65
N ILE A 66 -8.75 11.27 -7.03
CA ILE A 66 -9.50 10.20 -7.69
C ILE A 66 -11.01 10.22 -7.35
N ASN A 67 -11.51 11.32 -6.78
CA ASN A 67 -12.89 11.46 -6.30
C ASN A 67 -13.38 10.31 -5.39
N ALA A 68 -12.51 9.83 -4.51
CA ALA A 68 -12.80 8.71 -3.62
C ALA A 68 -13.05 9.16 -2.18
N GLU A 69 -13.87 8.42 -1.44
CA GLU A 69 -14.16 8.70 -0.04
C GLU A 69 -12.92 8.41 0.82
N PHE A 70 -12.45 9.42 1.55
CA PHE A 70 -11.36 9.30 2.50
C PHE A 70 -11.90 9.13 3.92
N GLN A 71 -11.36 8.14 4.63
CA GLN A 71 -11.65 7.92 6.04
C GLN A 71 -10.35 7.77 6.83
N ARG A 72 -10.34 8.28 8.05
CA ARG A 72 -9.19 8.19 8.96
C ARG A 72 -9.59 7.49 10.24
N ILE A 73 -8.80 6.51 10.64
CA ILE A 73 -8.94 5.77 11.89
C ILE A 73 -7.66 5.98 12.68
N GLN A 74 -7.78 6.55 13.86
CA GLN A 74 -6.67 6.61 14.80
C GLN A 74 -6.76 5.36 15.69
N PHE A 75 -5.75 4.50 15.64
CA PHE A 75 -5.71 3.32 16.49
C PHE A 75 -5.23 3.73 17.88
N THR A 76 -6.08 3.49 18.86
CA THR A 76 -5.81 3.73 20.28
C THR A 76 -6.05 2.44 21.08
N PRO A 77 -5.48 2.31 22.30
CA PRO A 77 -5.63 1.10 23.10
C PRO A 77 -7.09 0.75 23.45
N ASP A 78 -7.98 1.74 23.47
CA ASP A 78 -9.40 1.65 23.79
C ASP A 78 -10.30 1.47 22.56
N LEU A 79 -9.77 1.58 21.34
CA LEU A 79 -10.53 1.44 20.10
C LEU A 79 -11.13 0.03 20.00
N LEU A 80 -12.44 -0.07 19.79
CA LEU A 80 -13.14 -1.34 19.65
C LEU A 80 -13.23 -1.77 18.17
N PRO A 81 -13.35 -3.09 17.89
CA PRO A 81 -13.62 -3.58 16.53
C PRO A 81 -14.83 -2.91 15.87
N SER A 82 -15.89 -2.64 16.63
CA SER A 82 -17.11 -1.97 16.13
C SER A 82 -16.90 -0.52 15.75
N ASP A 83 -15.90 0.16 16.31
CA ASP A 83 -15.55 1.53 15.92
C ASP A 83 -14.86 1.56 14.55
N VAL A 84 -14.30 0.42 14.13
CA VAL A 84 -13.69 0.21 12.81
C VAL A 84 -14.76 -0.25 11.81
N THR A 85 -15.49 -1.32 12.13
CA THR A 85 -16.41 -1.99 11.19
C THR A 85 -17.82 -1.41 11.20
N GLY A 86 -18.23 -0.71 12.25
CA GLY A 86 -19.58 -0.19 12.44
C GLY A 86 -20.39 -1.00 13.46
N ILE A 87 -21.60 -0.51 13.73
CA ILE A 87 -22.48 -1.07 14.76
C ILE A 87 -23.96 -0.92 14.37
N ASN A 88 -24.78 -1.90 14.76
CA ASN A 88 -26.23 -1.74 14.75
C ASN A 88 -26.67 -1.03 16.03
N TYR A 89 -27.35 0.11 15.88
CA TYR A 89 -27.87 0.88 17.01
C TYR A 89 -29.39 0.99 16.91
N TYR A 90 -30.07 1.02 18.05
CA TYR A 90 -31.51 1.20 18.08
C TYR A 90 -31.89 2.65 17.77
N ASN A 91 -32.53 2.88 16.64
CA ASN A 91 -33.00 4.19 16.24
C ASN A 91 -34.41 4.42 16.80
N GLN A 92 -34.50 5.16 17.91
CA GLN A 92 -35.77 5.44 18.60
C GLN A 92 -36.83 6.11 17.70
N LYS A 93 -36.43 6.88 16.68
CA LYS A 93 -37.38 7.54 15.76
C LYS A 93 -38.03 6.56 14.79
N LEU A 94 -37.30 5.53 14.38
CA LEU A 94 -37.76 4.50 13.44
C LEU A 94 -38.32 3.27 14.16
N GLY A 95 -37.98 3.08 15.45
CA GLY A 95 -38.38 1.93 16.25
C GLY A 95 -37.64 0.64 15.87
N GLU A 96 -36.55 0.73 15.11
CA GLU A 96 -35.79 -0.41 14.59
C GLU A 96 -34.28 -0.27 14.82
N PHE A 97 -33.55 -1.37 14.68
CA PHE A 97 -32.08 -1.34 14.65
C PHE A 97 -31.61 -0.86 13.28
N THR A 98 -30.81 0.20 13.25
CA THR A 98 -30.21 0.76 12.04
C THR A 98 -28.70 0.55 12.06
N PHE A 99 -28.12 0.15 10.93
CA PHE A 99 -26.68 0.01 10.80
C PHE A 99 -26.01 1.38 10.64
N ARG A 100 -25.04 1.68 11.51
CA ARG A 100 -24.12 2.80 11.34
C ARG A 100 -22.80 2.27 10.79
N LYS A 101 -22.51 2.63 9.53
CA LYS A 101 -21.25 2.30 8.85
C LYS A 101 -20.06 2.82 9.66
N GLY A 102 -19.08 1.94 9.87
CA GLY A 102 -17.76 2.32 10.37
C GLY A 102 -16.91 3.00 9.29
N PRO A 103 -15.77 3.59 9.68
CA PRO A 103 -14.85 4.27 8.76
C PRO A 103 -14.29 3.36 7.65
N VAL A 104 -14.23 2.04 7.84
CA VAL A 104 -13.76 1.11 6.80
C VAL A 104 -14.63 1.08 5.52
N PHE A 105 -15.83 1.66 5.55
CA PHE A 105 -16.69 1.75 4.36
C PHE A 105 -16.27 2.86 3.38
N GLY A 106 -15.22 3.63 3.68
CA GLY A 106 -14.60 4.52 2.71
C GLY A 106 -13.74 3.77 1.67
N ASN A 107 -13.30 4.48 0.64
CA ASN A 107 -12.44 3.92 -0.40
C ASN A 107 -10.96 3.95 0.03
N ILE A 108 -10.50 5.08 0.58
CA ILE A 108 -9.12 5.28 1.02
C ILE A 108 -9.10 5.44 2.54
N ILE A 109 -8.59 4.42 3.23
CA ILE A 109 -8.54 4.37 4.70
C ILE A 109 -7.11 4.65 5.17
N LEU A 110 -6.92 5.73 5.93
CA LEU A 110 -5.70 5.92 6.70
C LEU A 110 -5.88 5.34 8.11
N ALA A 111 -5.18 4.25 8.42
CA ALA A 111 -5.18 3.61 9.72
C ALA A 111 -3.91 3.99 10.49
N ASP A 112 -3.98 5.09 11.25
CA ASP A 112 -2.83 5.63 11.96
C ASP A 112 -2.50 4.81 13.22
N GLU A 113 -1.21 4.49 13.39
CA GLU A 113 -0.64 3.82 14.55
C GLU A 113 -1.31 2.48 14.87
N ILE A 114 -1.47 1.63 13.85
CA ILE A 114 -2.17 0.33 13.95
C ILE A 114 -1.61 -0.55 15.09
N ASN A 115 -0.33 -0.39 15.42
CA ASN A 115 0.33 -1.09 16.52
C ASN A 115 -0.09 -0.60 17.92
N ARG A 116 -0.91 0.44 18.08
CA ARG A 116 -1.40 0.90 19.41
C ARG A 116 -2.70 0.24 19.85
N ALA A 117 -3.49 -0.31 18.93
CA ALA A 117 -4.73 -1.00 19.31
C ALA A 117 -4.49 -2.47 19.66
N THR A 118 -5.46 -3.05 20.38
CA THR A 118 -5.42 -4.47 20.74
C THR A 118 -5.39 -5.37 19.50
N PRO A 119 -4.83 -6.59 19.59
CA PRO A 119 -4.82 -7.54 18.47
C PRO A 119 -6.21 -7.85 17.89
N ARG A 120 -7.26 -7.78 18.73
CA ARG A 120 -8.65 -7.98 18.29
C ARG A 120 -9.12 -6.85 17.37
N THR A 121 -8.81 -5.60 17.71
CA THR A 121 -9.16 -4.43 16.89
C THR A 121 -8.32 -4.41 15.61
N GLN A 122 -7.02 -4.71 15.68
CA GLN A 122 -6.18 -4.88 14.48
C GLN A 122 -6.77 -5.93 13.52
N SER A 123 -7.18 -7.08 14.05
CA SER A 123 -7.76 -8.16 13.27
C SER A 123 -9.03 -7.74 12.52
N SER A 124 -9.85 -6.86 13.11
CA SER A 124 -11.07 -6.37 12.45
C SER A 124 -10.78 -5.60 11.16
N LEU A 125 -9.74 -4.76 11.13
CA LEU A 125 -9.30 -4.06 9.92
C LEU A 125 -8.66 -5.03 8.92
N LEU A 126 -7.84 -5.96 9.41
CA LEU A 126 -7.08 -6.90 8.58
C LEU A 126 -7.99 -7.95 7.92
N GLU A 127 -9.12 -8.28 8.55
CA GLU A 127 -10.19 -9.08 7.95
C GLU A 127 -10.89 -8.32 6.83
N CYS A 128 -11.21 -7.03 7.03
CA CYS A 128 -11.77 -6.17 5.98
C CYS A 128 -10.86 -6.10 4.75
N MET A 129 -9.54 -6.01 4.98
CA MET A 129 -8.52 -6.00 3.93
C MET A 129 -8.47 -7.29 3.11
N GLU A 130 -8.63 -8.44 3.74
CA GLU A 130 -8.54 -9.73 3.03
C GLU A 130 -9.86 -10.09 2.34
N GLU A 131 -10.99 -9.88 3.02
CA GLU A 131 -12.30 -10.37 2.58
C GLU A 131 -13.06 -9.35 1.71
N HIS A 132 -12.68 -8.06 1.73
CA HIS A 132 -13.39 -6.96 1.06
C HIS A 132 -14.89 -6.88 1.43
N GLN A 133 -15.26 -7.43 2.59
CA GLN A 133 -16.61 -7.45 3.11
C GLN A 133 -16.58 -7.54 4.64
N ILE A 134 -17.71 -7.21 5.26
CA ILE A 134 -17.87 -7.20 6.71
C ILE A 134 -19.18 -7.88 7.06
N THR A 135 -19.17 -8.78 8.04
CA THR A 135 -20.39 -9.40 8.56
C THR A 135 -20.66 -8.92 9.98
N ILE A 136 -21.80 -8.24 10.18
CA ILE A 136 -22.25 -7.76 11.50
C ILE A 136 -23.66 -8.28 11.71
N ASP A 137 -23.89 -8.96 12.84
CA ASP A 137 -25.17 -9.56 13.23
C ASP A 137 -25.79 -10.47 12.15
N GLY A 138 -24.94 -11.19 11.42
CA GLY A 138 -25.35 -12.12 10.36
C GLY A 138 -25.61 -11.47 9.00
N GLU A 139 -25.51 -10.15 8.88
CA GLU A 139 -25.65 -9.43 7.61
C GLU A 139 -24.28 -9.04 7.05
N THR A 140 -23.94 -9.61 5.89
CA THR A 140 -22.71 -9.32 5.16
C THR A 140 -22.88 -8.10 4.27
N ARG A 141 -21.92 -7.18 4.33
CA ARG A 141 -21.88 -5.93 3.57
C ARG A 141 -20.56 -5.85 2.82
N ILE A 142 -20.62 -5.65 1.52
CA ILE A 142 -19.46 -5.54 0.64
C ILE A 142 -18.89 -4.11 0.74
N LEU A 143 -17.57 -4.00 0.76
CA LEU A 143 -16.86 -2.72 0.76
C LEU A 143 -16.85 -2.10 -0.64
N ASP A 144 -16.86 -0.78 -0.70
CA ASP A 144 -16.86 -0.05 -1.97
C ASP A 144 -15.45 -0.04 -2.60
N GLU A 145 -15.39 -0.22 -3.92
CA GLU A 145 -14.13 -0.29 -4.65
C GLU A 145 -13.80 1.06 -5.32
N PRO A 146 -12.52 1.46 -5.42
CA PRO A 146 -11.34 0.77 -4.92
C PRO A 146 -11.24 0.85 -3.39
N PHE A 147 -10.83 -0.26 -2.76
CA PHE A 147 -10.59 -0.30 -1.31
C PHE A 147 -9.08 -0.36 -1.01
N LEU A 148 -8.53 0.74 -0.49
CA LEU A 148 -7.13 0.88 -0.10
C LEU A 148 -7.02 1.20 1.38
N VAL A 149 -6.12 0.48 2.07
CA VAL A 149 -5.74 0.77 3.45
C VAL A 149 -4.28 1.18 3.44
N ILE A 150 -4.02 2.35 4.01
CA ILE A 150 -2.69 2.88 4.28
C ILE A 150 -2.57 2.85 5.80
N ALA A 151 -1.93 1.81 6.34
CA ALA A 151 -1.68 1.71 7.77
C ALA A 151 -0.37 2.38 8.13
N THR A 152 -0.27 2.98 9.31
CA THR A 152 0.99 3.52 9.83
C THR A 152 1.40 2.80 11.11
N GLN A 153 2.71 2.64 11.31
CA GLN A 153 3.29 2.13 12.55
C GLN A 153 4.41 3.05 13.00
N ASN A 154 4.44 3.33 14.30
CA ASN A 154 5.55 4.04 14.92
C ASN A 154 6.54 3.00 15.50
N PRO A 155 7.76 2.89 14.95
CA PRO A 155 8.73 1.89 15.40
C PRO A 155 9.40 2.22 16.74
N ILE A 156 9.30 3.47 17.21
CA ILE A 156 10.02 3.96 18.40
C ILE A 156 9.24 3.64 19.69
N GLU A 157 7.91 3.62 19.63
CA GLU A 157 7.07 3.36 20.80
C GLU A 157 6.96 1.85 21.07
N THR A 158 7.76 1.37 22.03
CA THR A 158 7.75 -0.03 22.50
C THR A 158 6.84 -0.27 23.70
N SER A 159 6.44 0.78 24.43
CA SER A 159 5.56 0.66 25.59
C SER A 159 4.10 0.80 25.19
N GLY A 160 3.29 -0.22 25.50
CA GLY A 160 1.85 -0.19 25.21
C GLY A 160 1.48 -0.40 23.73
N THR A 161 2.39 -0.98 22.93
CA THR A 161 2.13 -1.34 21.53
C THR A 161 2.07 -2.85 21.32
N PHE A 162 1.25 -3.28 20.37
CA PHE A 162 1.05 -4.63 19.92
C PHE A 162 1.58 -4.75 18.48
N GLN A 163 2.75 -5.35 18.33
CA GLN A 163 3.35 -5.60 17.02
C GLN A 163 2.48 -6.52 16.17
N LEU A 164 2.39 -6.22 14.87
CA LEU A 164 1.68 -7.10 13.95
C LEU A 164 2.45 -8.41 13.79
N PRO A 165 1.81 -9.58 13.97
CA PRO A 165 2.42 -10.85 13.61
C PRO A 165 2.82 -10.88 12.14
N GLU A 166 3.85 -11.67 11.79
CA GLU A 166 4.34 -11.81 10.41
C GLU A 166 3.22 -12.23 9.43
N ALA A 167 2.30 -13.10 9.87
CA ALA A 167 1.13 -13.50 9.08
C ALA A 167 0.16 -12.34 8.79
N GLN A 168 0.13 -11.31 9.64
CA GLN A 168 -0.64 -10.08 9.41
C GLN A 168 0.10 -9.10 8.51
N LEU A 169 1.42 -8.96 8.70
CA LEU A 169 2.28 -8.14 7.83
C LEU A 169 2.21 -8.60 6.35
N ASP A 170 2.09 -9.91 6.11
CA ASP A 170 1.98 -10.48 4.76
C ASP A 170 0.75 -10.00 3.97
N ARG A 171 -0.28 -9.45 4.64
CA ARG A 171 -1.46 -8.84 4.00
C ARG A 171 -1.17 -7.50 3.33
N PHE A 172 -0.09 -6.82 3.71
CA PHE A 172 0.33 -5.59 3.07
C PHE A 172 1.18 -5.93 1.84
N ILE A 173 0.82 -5.39 0.67
CA ILE A 173 1.60 -5.61 -0.56
C ILE A 173 3.02 -5.04 -0.38
N MET A 174 3.09 -3.85 0.20
CA MET A 174 4.33 -3.13 0.42
C MET A 174 4.40 -2.54 1.82
N LYS A 175 5.63 -2.51 2.32
CA LYS A 175 6.05 -1.71 3.45
C LYS A 175 6.95 -0.59 2.94
N LEU A 176 6.57 0.66 3.19
CA LEU A 176 7.28 1.84 2.68
C LEU A 176 7.76 2.72 3.82
N ASN A 177 8.91 3.33 3.61
CA ASN A 177 9.46 4.38 4.46
C ASN A 177 9.43 5.70 3.68
N MET A 178 8.92 6.78 4.28
CA MET A 178 8.96 8.10 3.63
C MET A 178 10.19 8.90 4.06
N GLY A 179 10.62 8.76 5.31
CA GLY A 179 11.73 9.50 5.89
C GLY A 179 11.50 11.01 5.93
N TYR A 180 12.42 11.73 6.58
CA TYR A 180 12.40 13.18 6.54
C TYR A 180 12.70 13.72 5.14
N PRO A 181 12.12 14.87 4.75
CA PRO A 181 12.56 15.57 3.56
C PRO A 181 14.02 16.00 3.71
N ASP A 182 14.74 16.10 2.59
CA ASP A 182 16.04 16.75 2.61
C ASP A 182 15.90 18.27 2.82
N LYS A 183 17.03 18.98 3.03
CA LYS A 183 17.00 20.42 3.28
C LYS A 183 16.32 21.22 2.16
N ALA A 184 16.51 20.85 0.90
CA ALA A 184 15.94 21.58 -0.23
C ALA A 184 14.44 21.30 -0.36
N GLU A 185 14.02 20.06 -0.13
CA GLU A 185 12.63 19.64 -0.02
C GLU A 185 11.93 20.36 1.15
N GLU A 186 12.57 20.44 2.31
CA GLU A 186 12.02 21.08 3.51
C GLU A 186 11.83 22.60 3.30
N ILE A 187 12.80 23.28 2.69
CA ILE A 187 12.65 24.69 2.27
C ILE A 187 11.46 24.84 1.30
N SER A 188 11.36 23.94 0.31
CA SER A 188 10.26 23.99 -0.66
C SER A 188 8.89 23.73 0.00
N ILE A 189 8.83 22.89 1.03
CA ILE A 189 7.63 22.67 1.84
C ILE A 189 7.27 23.96 2.58
N ILE A 190 8.23 24.60 3.25
CA ILE A 190 8.03 25.87 3.95
C ILE A 190 7.49 26.93 2.98
N ASP A 191 8.17 27.17 1.86
CA ASP A 191 7.79 28.20 0.89
C ASP A 191 6.37 27.97 0.33
N ARG A 192 6.01 26.71 0.11
CA ARG A 192 4.70 26.34 -0.43
C ARG A 192 3.57 26.50 0.60
N PHE A 193 3.78 26.06 1.84
CA PHE A 193 2.77 26.12 2.90
C PHE A 193 2.64 27.50 3.56
N LEU A 194 3.63 28.40 3.40
CA LEU A 194 3.56 29.78 3.89
C LEU A 194 2.57 30.65 3.11
N LEU A 195 2.33 30.34 1.84
CA LEU A 195 1.47 31.14 0.96
C LEU A 195 0.00 30.73 1.10
N GLU A 196 -0.31 29.45 0.86
CA GLU A 196 -1.65 28.87 0.96
C GLU A 196 -1.54 27.36 1.29
N SER A 197 -2.62 26.77 1.79
CA SER A 197 -2.74 25.31 1.92
C SER A 197 -2.91 24.69 0.52
N PRO A 198 -1.90 24.01 -0.04
CA PRO A 198 -1.97 23.51 -1.42
C PRO A 198 -3.07 22.46 -1.61
N PHE A 199 -3.44 21.79 -0.51
CA PHE A 199 -4.49 20.78 -0.47
C PHE A 199 -5.86 21.33 -0.89
N ASP A 200 -6.17 22.58 -0.55
CA ASP A 200 -7.49 23.16 -0.84
C ASP A 200 -7.68 23.39 -2.34
N THR A 201 -6.58 23.60 -3.07
CA THR A 201 -6.57 23.78 -4.53
C THR A 201 -6.71 22.50 -5.34
N ILE A 202 -6.60 21.33 -4.70
CA ILE A 202 -6.73 20.05 -5.39
C ILE A 202 -8.17 19.84 -5.86
N ILE A 203 -8.31 19.45 -7.13
CA ILE A 203 -9.57 19.10 -7.78
C ILE A 203 -9.42 17.66 -8.27
N PRO A 204 -10.49 16.84 -8.25
CA PRO A 204 -10.44 15.51 -8.84
C PRO A 204 -9.96 15.54 -10.30
N VAL A 205 -8.99 14.67 -10.62
CA VAL A 205 -8.43 14.51 -11.97
C VAL A 205 -8.93 13.25 -12.66
N CYS A 206 -9.50 12.33 -11.90
CA CYS A 206 -10.21 11.15 -12.39
C CYS A 206 -11.26 10.69 -11.39
N GLU A 207 -12.05 9.70 -11.77
CA GLU A 207 -13.03 9.05 -10.90
C GLU A 207 -12.45 7.77 -10.30
N LYS A 208 -13.09 7.25 -9.25
CA LYS A 208 -12.63 6.04 -8.58
C LYS A 208 -12.77 4.79 -9.48
N GLU A 209 -13.74 4.80 -10.39
CA GLU A 209 -13.93 3.76 -11.42
C GLU A 209 -12.75 3.69 -12.40
N ASP A 210 -12.02 4.79 -12.58
CA ASP A 210 -10.81 4.79 -13.40
C ASP A 210 -9.70 3.94 -12.78
N ILE A 211 -9.59 3.94 -11.44
CA ILE A 211 -8.64 3.06 -10.73
C ILE A 211 -9.02 1.59 -10.94
N ILE A 212 -10.31 1.26 -10.94
CA ILE A 212 -10.80 -0.10 -11.20
C ILE A 212 -10.43 -0.54 -12.63
N ASN A 213 -10.55 0.35 -13.61
CA ASN A 213 -10.13 0.09 -14.98
C ASN A 213 -8.60 -0.09 -15.08
N MET A 214 -7.81 0.75 -14.41
CA MET A 214 -6.34 0.60 -14.33
C MET A 214 -5.95 -0.74 -13.70
N GLN A 215 -6.62 -1.18 -12.63
CA GLN A 215 -6.41 -2.49 -12.01
C GLN A 215 -6.66 -3.64 -12.99
N ALA A 216 -7.67 -3.52 -13.86
CA ALA A 216 -7.96 -4.51 -14.90
C ALA A 216 -6.91 -4.51 -16.02
N GLU A 217 -6.48 -3.33 -16.47
CA GLU A 217 -5.45 -3.19 -17.50
C GLU A 217 -4.08 -3.68 -17.04
N ALA A 218 -3.68 -3.35 -15.80
CA ALA A 218 -2.39 -3.74 -15.24
C ALA A 218 -2.21 -5.26 -15.18
N LYS A 219 -3.28 -6.04 -14.96
CA LYS A 219 -3.23 -7.51 -15.00
C LYS A 219 -2.77 -8.07 -16.35
N ASN A 220 -2.99 -7.33 -17.42
CA ASN A 220 -2.64 -7.71 -18.79
C ASN A 220 -1.22 -7.27 -19.19
N ILE A 221 -0.47 -6.61 -18.30
CA ILE A 221 0.94 -6.31 -18.55
C ILE A 221 1.73 -7.62 -18.71
N TYR A 222 2.50 -7.68 -19.78
CA TYR A 222 3.28 -8.85 -20.12
C TYR A 222 4.45 -9.03 -19.14
N ILE A 223 4.68 -10.27 -18.73
CA ILE A 223 5.85 -10.66 -17.95
C ILE A 223 6.42 -11.94 -18.55
N HIS A 224 7.66 -11.82 -19.05
CA HIS A 224 8.37 -12.91 -19.71
C HIS A 224 8.63 -14.07 -18.74
N SER A 225 8.72 -15.30 -19.24
CA SER A 225 8.99 -16.50 -18.42
C SER A 225 10.29 -16.36 -17.64
N ALA A 226 11.36 -15.88 -18.29
CA ALA A 226 12.66 -15.62 -17.66
C ALA A 226 12.56 -14.69 -16.43
N LEU A 227 11.66 -13.70 -16.45
CA LEU A 227 11.43 -12.84 -15.28
C LEU A 227 10.67 -13.54 -14.17
N LYS A 228 9.74 -14.44 -14.50
CA LYS A 228 9.06 -15.27 -13.49
C LYS A 228 10.05 -16.20 -12.81
N GLU A 229 10.93 -16.83 -13.58
CA GLU A 229 12.03 -17.66 -13.08
C GLU A 229 12.96 -16.84 -12.19
N TYR A 230 13.40 -15.66 -12.65
CA TYR A 230 14.21 -14.74 -11.84
C TYR A 230 13.56 -14.39 -10.49
N ILE A 231 12.25 -14.07 -10.47
CA ILE A 231 11.54 -13.79 -9.20
C ILE A 231 11.54 -15.02 -8.29
N VAL A 232 11.31 -16.22 -8.84
CA VAL A 232 11.33 -17.47 -8.07
C VAL A 232 12.73 -17.75 -7.52
N ASP A 233 13.77 -17.51 -8.29
CA ASP A 233 15.16 -17.69 -7.87
C ASP A 233 15.55 -16.72 -6.75
N VAL A 234 15.18 -15.44 -6.85
CA VAL A 234 15.36 -14.45 -5.77
C VAL A 234 14.63 -14.91 -4.50
N VAL A 235 13.37 -15.34 -4.62
CA VAL A 235 12.59 -15.85 -3.49
C VAL A 235 13.25 -17.09 -2.88
N ASN A 236 13.75 -18.03 -3.70
CA ASN A 236 14.46 -19.20 -3.22
C ASN A 236 15.78 -18.84 -2.54
N ALA A 237 16.52 -17.85 -3.05
CA ALA A 237 17.72 -17.34 -2.41
C ALA A 237 17.42 -16.86 -0.98
N THR A 238 16.31 -16.12 -0.76
CA THR A 238 15.92 -15.69 0.60
C THR A 238 15.70 -16.85 1.58
N ARG A 239 15.20 -18.00 1.10
CA ARG A 239 14.93 -19.19 1.92
C ARG A 239 16.21 -19.93 2.33
N ASN A 240 17.29 -19.73 1.59
CA ASN A 240 18.57 -20.40 1.80
C ASN A 240 19.59 -19.52 2.56
N LEU A 241 19.24 -18.27 2.88
CA LEU A 241 20.11 -17.38 3.66
C LEU A 241 20.28 -17.88 5.10
N LYS A 242 21.53 -17.96 5.57
CA LYS A 242 21.90 -18.54 6.87
C LYS A 242 21.17 -17.91 8.06
N ASN A 243 20.89 -16.61 8.01
CA ASN A 243 20.30 -15.84 9.12
C ASN A 243 18.77 -15.64 8.98
N VAL A 244 18.18 -16.16 7.91
CA VAL A 244 16.73 -16.18 7.69
C VAL A 244 16.18 -17.51 8.21
N SER A 245 15.14 -17.44 9.04
CA SER A 245 14.40 -18.61 9.53
C SER A 245 13.28 -19.01 8.59
N ILE A 246 12.55 -18.02 8.04
CA ILE A 246 11.50 -18.21 7.05
C ILE A 246 11.69 -17.15 5.98
N GLY A 247 11.95 -17.59 4.75
CA GLY A 247 12.08 -16.71 3.58
C GLY A 247 10.73 -16.34 2.99
N VAL A 248 10.75 -15.67 1.84
CA VAL A 248 9.52 -15.20 1.18
C VAL A 248 8.60 -16.37 0.80
N SER A 249 7.31 -16.24 1.10
CA SER A 249 6.27 -17.22 0.81
C SER A 249 5.87 -17.24 -0.68
N PRO A 250 5.18 -18.30 -1.17
CA PRO A 250 4.57 -18.28 -2.50
C PRO A 250 3.58 -17.12 -2.70
N ARG A 251 2.90 -16.67 -1.64
CA ARG A 251 2.06 -15.47 -1.67
C ARG A 251 2.90 -14.24 -2.01
N GLY A 252 4.08 -14.09 -1.39
CA GLY A 252 5.04 -13.04 -1.73
C GLY A 252 5.45 -13.05 -3.21
N THR A 253 5.67 -14.23 -3.81
CA THR A 253 5.94 -14.35 -5.26
C THR A 253 4.81 -13.80 -6.12
N LEU A 254 3.56 -14.16 -5.83
CA LEU A 254 2.39 -13.65 -6.56
C LEU A 254 2.22 -12.14 -6.36
N THR A 255 2.42 -11.67 -5.13
CA THR A 255 2.41 -10.25 -4.78
C THR A 255 3.44 -9.46 -5.59
N MET A 256 4.67 -9.97 -5.74
CA MET A 256 5.70 -9.34 -6.57
C MET A 256 5.30 -9.26 -8.05
N ILE A 257 4.72 -10.32 -8.62
CA ILE A 257 4.27 -10.30 -10.02
C ILE A 257 3.20 -9.23 -10.23
N ASN A 258 2.23 -9.13 -9.33
CA ASN A 258 1.17 -8.13 -9.42
C ASN A 258 1.75 -6.71 -9.25
N ALA A 259 2.63 -6.51 -8.28
CA ALA A 259 3.32 -5.24 -8.07
C ALA A 259 4.15 -4.83 -9.30
N ALA A 260 4.94 -5.74 -9.86
CA ALA A 260 5.80 -5.46 -11.02
C ALA A 260 4.99 -5.08 -12.26
N ARG A 261 3.87 -5.77 -12.50
CA ARG A 261 2.93 -5.41 -13.58
C ARG A 261 2.32 -4.03 -13.39
N SER A 262 1.82 -3.73 -12.19
CA SER A 262 1.25 -2.43 -11.87
C SER A 262 2.29 -1.32 -11.96
N TYR A 263 3.51 -1.57 -11.50
CA TYR A 263 4.61 -0.61 -11.61
C TYR A 263 4.96 -0.34 -13.08
N ALA A 264 5.15 -1.37 -13.89
CA ALA A 264 5.39 -1.20 -15.33
C ALA A 264 4.24 -0.44 -16.02
N TYR A 265 2.99 -0.72 -15.66
CA TYR A 265 1.82 0.02 -16.13
C TYR A 265 1.90 1.52 -15.79
N ILE A 266 2.26 1.84 -14.55
CA ILE A 266 2.44 3.21 -14.05
C ILE A 266 3.60 3.93 -14.77
N GLN A 267 4.63 3.20 -15.16
CA GLN A 267 5.74 3.70 -15.98
C GLN A 267 5.37 3.80 -17.48
N GLY A 268 4.12 3.53 -17.86
CA GLY A 268 3.63 3.61 -19.24
C GLY A 268 4.05 2.45 -20.13
N ARG A 269 4.64 1.39 -19.58
CA ARG A 269 5.13 0.23 -20.34
C ARG A 269 4.06 -0.87 -20.45
N SER A 270 4.17 -1.69 -21.51
CA SER A 270 3.32 -2.87 -21.73
C SER A 270 3.94 -4.18 -21.21
N TYR A 271 5.15 -4.13 -20.68
CA TYR A 271 5.91 -5.27 -20.18
C TYR A 271 6.77 -4.90 -18.97
N VAL A 272 7.00 -5.89 -18.11
CA VAL A 272 7.91 -5.81 -16.95
C VAL A 272 9.36 -5.93 -17.39
N VAL A 273 10.26 -5.19 -16.74
CA VAL A 273 11.73 -5.31 -16.91
C VAL A 273 12.39 -5.72 -15.58
N PRO A 274 13.63 -6.28 -15.60
CA PRO A 274 14.32 -6.67 -14.37
C PRO A 274 14.44 -5.56 -13.32
N GLU A 275 14.61 -4.30 -13.77
CA GLU A 275 14.74 -3.13 -12.90
C GLU A 275 13.50 -2.90 -12.04
N ASP A 276 12.30 -3.25 -12.54
CA ASP A 276 11.06 -3.16 -11.77
C ASP A 276 11.10 -4.08 -10.56
N ILE A 277 11.54 -5.32 -10.77
CA ILE A 277 11.64 -6.34 -9.73
C ILE A 277 12.66 -5.91 -8.69
N LYS A 278 13.82 -5.38 -9.12
CA LYS A 278 14.84 -4.86 -8.21
C LYS A 278 14.32 -3.69 -7.37
N LYS A 279 13.65 -2.72 -8.00
CA LYS A 279 13.08 -1.55 -7.32
C LYS A 279 12.02 -1.94 -6.29
N LEU A 280 11.23 -2.98 -6.58
CA LEU A 280 10.13 -3.44 -5.73
C LEU A 280 10.56 -4.48 -4.68
N ALA A 281 11.72 -5.12 -4.83
CA ALA A 281 12.15 -6.24 -3.99
C ALA A 281 12.14 -5.90 -2.51
N VAL A 282 12.76 -4.79 -2.11
CA VAL A 282 12.80 -4.41 -0.69
C VAL A 282 11.40 -4.06 -0.17
N PRO A 283 10.63 -3.13 -0.77
CA PRO A 283 9.27 -2.82 -0.33
C PRO A 283 8.32 -4.01 -0.25
N VAL A 284 8.47 -4.99 -1.15
CA VAL A 284 7.57 -6.14 -1.23
C VAL A 284 8.08 -7.31 -0.39
N PHE A 285 9.39 -7.58 -0.28
CA PHE A 285 9.87 -8.80 0.36
C PHE A 285 10.38 -8.63 1.78
N ALA A 286 10.91 -7.45 2.15
CA ALA A 286 11.63 -7.31 3.42
C ALA A 286 10.76 -7.64 4.63
N HIS A 287 9.52 -7.15 4.68
CA HIS A 287 8.60 -7.40 5.80
C HIS A 287 8.06 -8.83 5.86
N ARG A 288 8.35 -9.67 4.86
CA ARG A 288 7.94 -11.08 4.80
C ARG A 288 9.04 -12.03 5.30
N LEU A 289 10.23 -11.52 5.60
CA LEU A 289 11.33 -12.31 6.16
C LEU A 289 11.22 -12.44 7.66
N VAL A 290 11.30 -13.69 8.15
CA VAL A 290 11.46 -13.98 9.57
C VAL A 290 12.91 -14.32 9.85
N LEU A 291 13.58 -13.52 10.67
CA LEU A 291 14.99 -13.69 11.02
C LEU A 291 15.16 -14.67 12.19
N LYS A 292 16.34 -15.29 12.30
CA LYS A 292 16.69 -16.16 13.45
C LYS A 292 16.86 -15.35 14.74
N LEU A 293 16.64 -16.00 15.89
CA LEU A 293 16.79 -15.40 17.22
C LEU A 293 18.12 -14.64 17.37
N GLY A 294 18.07 -13.41 17.89
CA GLY A 294 19.23 -12.53 18.08
C GLY A 294 19.46 -11.50 16.97
N MET A 295 18.73 -11.60 15.85
CA MET A 295 18.70 -10.59 14.78
C MET A 295 17.40 -9.79 14.88
N THR A 296 17.44 -8.54 15.35
CA THR A 296 16.23 -7.77 15.71
C THR A 296 16.01 -6.47 14.95
N ARG A 297 16.77 -6.16 13.89
CA ARG A 297 16.62 -4.90 13.13
C ARG A 297 15.99 -5.09 11.76
N GLU A 298 15.17 -4.12 11.38
CA GLU A 298 14.57 -3.99 10.04
C GLU A 298 15.62 -3.77 8.97
N ASP A 299 16.65 -2.98 9.26
CA ASP A 299 17.84 -2.82 8.42
C ASP A 299 18.42 -4.17 7.97
N ASN A 300 18.35 -5.20 8.82
CA ASN A 300 18.83 -6.52 8.45
C ASN A 300 17.94 -7.20 7.40
N ARG A 301 16.61 -6.98 7.43
CA ARG A 301 15.68 -7.60 6.46
C ARG A 301 15.90 -7.01 5.07
N GLU A 302 16.05 -5.70 4.96
CA GLU A 302 16.33 -5.01 3.69
C GLU A 302 17.66 -5.49 3.09
N LEU A 303 18.73 -5.51 3.91
CA LEU A 303 20.05 -6.01 3.51
C LEU A 303 20.00 -7.48 3.04
N PHE A 304 19.20 -8.34 3.65
CA PHE A 304 19.08 -9.74 3.20
C PHE A 304 18.37 -9.85 1.84
N ILE A 305 17.43 -8.96 1.54
CA ILE A 305 16.81 -8.91 0.21
C ILE A 305 17.81 -8.40 -0.84
N GLU A 306 18.60 -7.39 -0.52
CA GLU A 306 19.67 -6.91 -1.41
C GLU A 306 20.71 -8.01 -1.67
N GLN A 307 21.15 -8.72 -0.63
CA GLN A 307 22.03 -9.88 -0.78
C GLN A 307 21.43 -10.98 -1.67
N ALA A 308 20.13 -11.25 -1.52
CA ALA A 308 19.44 -12.23 -2.37
C ALA A 308 19.43 -11.76 -3.83
N LEU A 309 19.14 -10.49 -4.10
CA LEU A 309 19.16 -9.90 -5.45
C LEU A 309 20.54 -9.95 -6.09
N GLU A 310 21.60 -9.67 -5.35
CA GLU A 310 22.99 -9.71 -5.84
C GLU A 310 23.46 -11.14 -6.14
N SER A 311 22.95 -12.12 -5.38
CA SER A 311 23.33 -13.53 -5.55
C SER A 311 22.70 -14.20 -6.78
N VAL A 312 21.60 -13.65 -7.30
CA VAL A 312 20.86 -14.23 -8.42
C VAL A 312 21.19 -13.46 -9.71
N PRO A 313 21.73 -14.13 -10.74
CA PRO A 313 22.06 -13.46 -11.99
C PRO A 313 20.79 -12.91 -12.65
N VAL A 314 20.88 -11.65 -13.09
CA VAL A 314 19.81 -11.04 -13.88
C VAL A 314 19.75 -11.75 -15.23
N PRO A 315 18.56 -12.11 -15.74
CA PRO A 315 18.44 -12.72 -17.07
C PRO A 315 19.05 -11.79 -18.13
N THR A 316 19.98 -12.34 -18.92
CA THR A 316 20.59 -11.70 -20.09
C THR A 316 19.96 -12.31 -21.35
N GLU A 317 19.75 -11.48 -22.38
CA GLU A 317 18.74 -11.65 -23.43
C GLU A 317 18.77 -12.97 -24.24
N GLU A 318 17.58 -13.57 -24.42
CA GLU A 318 16.92 -13.79 -25.73
C GLU A 318 15.41 -13.58 -25.51
N TRP A 319 14.92 -12.35 -25.72
CA TRP A 319 13.49 -11.99 -25.58
C TRP A 319 12.73 -12.16 -26.91
N SER A 320 13.01 -13.26 -27.64
CA SER A 320 12.36 -13.59 -28.92
C SER A 320 10.91 -14.01 -28.75
#